data_AF-R9KAD4-F1
#
_entry.id   AF-R9KAD4-F1
#
_cell.length_a   1.000
_cell.length_b   1.000
_cell.length_c   1.000
_cell.angle_alpha   90.00
_cell.angle_beta   90.00
_cell.angle_gamma   90.00
#
_symmetry.space_group_name_H-M   'P 1'
#
loop_
_entity.id
_entity.type
_entity.pdbx_description
1 polymer ?
#
loop_
_entity_poly.entity_id
_entity_poly.type
_entity_poly.pdbx_seq_one_letter_code
_entity_poly.pdbx_strand_id
1 'polypeptide(L)'
;YETEARTPKHDLVKEMAGIFDISTHALTVPDIDTYIGLMHTLFALEDMYGLKIGEIDGEICLRLDKSDYSTYTSMFDMFHAWQEQAAKLKQGEITKEEYDQWRYKYPELDTSKHWAKVPSQAVSDMLMEEFQKIEKEEKKTSKKKKQK
;
A
#
# COMPACT_ATOMS: atom_id res chain seq x y z
N TYR A 1 -33.85 -16.73 -12.27
CA TYR A 1 -33.12 -15.67 -13.00
C TYR A 1 -31.65 -16.05 -12.97
N GLU A 2 -30.99 -15.87 -14.10
CA GLU A 2 -29.81 -16.58 -14.63
C GLU A 2 -28.56 -16.58 -13.74
N THR A 3 -27.87 -17.73 -13.67
CA THR A 3 -26.54 -17.86 -13.06
C THR A 3 -25.66 -18.78 -13.89
N GLU A 4 -25.44 -18.50 -15.18
CA GLU A 4 -24.58 -19.36 -16.02
C GLU A 4 -23.80 -18.60 -17.12
N ALA A 5 -23.15 -17.48 -16.82
CA ALA A 5 -22.38 -16.78 -17.87
C ALA A 5 -21.21 -15.91 -17.42
N ARG A 6 -20.32 -16.36 -16.50
CA ARG A 6 -19.08 -15.57 -16.26
C ARG A 6 -17.81 -16.26 -15.76
N THR A 7 -17.68 -17.57 -15.93
CA THR A 7 -16.37 -18.24 -15.85
C THR A 7 -16.01 -18.75 -17.24
N PRO A 8 -14.86 -18.39 -17.84
CA PRO A 8 -14.42 -19.01 -19.08
C PRO A 8 -14.40 -20.53 -18.89
N LYS A 9 -15.10 -21.26 -19.77
CA LYS A 9 -15.23 -22.73 -19.70
C LYS A 9 -13.83 -23.32 -19.57
N HIS A 10 -13.62 -24.09 -18.50
CA HIS A 10 -12.37 -24.67 -18.02
C HIS A 10 -11.42 -25.23 -19.11
N ASP A 11 -11.98 -25.63 -20.26
CA ASP A 11 -11.25 -26.10 -21.44
C ASP A 11 -10.37 -25.02 -22.10
N LEU A 12 -10.84 -23.77 -22.20
CA LEU A 12 -10.07 -22.65 -22.76
C LEU A 12 -8.85 -22.30 -21.90
N VAL A 13 -9.02 -22.33 -20.57
CA VAL A 13 -7.95 -22.11 -19.60
C VAL A 13 -6.89 -23.22 -19.72
N LYS A 14 -7.33 -24.46 -19.92
CA LYS A 14 -6.46 -25.63 -20.11
C LYS A 14 -5.68 -25.58 -21.43
N GLU A 15 -6.33 -25.14 -22.50
CA GLU A 15 -5.69 -24.99 -23.81
C GLU A 15 -4.66 -23.86 -23.80
N MET A 16 -5.00 -22.70 -23.21
CA MET A 16 -4.06 -21.59 -23.05
C MET A 16 -2.86 -21.97 -22.16
N ALA A 17 -3.11 -22.62 -21.02
CA ALA A 17 -2.06 -23.12 -20.14
C ALA A 17 -1.10 -24.09 -20.86
N GLY A 18 -1.64 -24.98 -21.70
CA GLY A 18 -0.85 -25.90 -22.53
C GLY A 18 -0.04 -25.20 -23.63
N ILE A 19 -0.55 -24.10 -24.22
CA ILE A 19 0.20 -23.30 -25.21
C ILE A 19 1.41 -22.61 -24.58
N PHE A 20 1.26 -22.13 -23.34
CA PHE A 20 2.33 -21.41 -22.63
C PHE A 20 3.21 -22.32 -21.75
N ASP A 21 2.92 -23.62 -21.70
CA ASP A 21 3.56 -24.61 -20.79
C ASP A 21 3.52 -24.17 -19.31
N ILE A 22 2.41 -23.55 -18.90
CA ILE A 22 2.18 -23.07 -17.53
C ILE A 22 1.02 -23.82 -16.87
N SER A 23 0.92 -23.73 -15.55
CA SER A 23 -0.23 -24.25 -14.80
C SER A 23 -1.51 -23.49 -15.14
N THR A 24 -2.65 -24.18 -15.24
CA THR A 24 -3.99 -23.54 -15.38
C THR A 24 -4.31 -22.59 -14.23
N HIS A 25 -3.72 -22.83 -13.06
CA HIS A 25 -3.86 -21.96 -11.88
C HIS A 25 -3.20 -20.59 -12.06
N ALA A 26 -2.29 -20.43 -13.02
CA ALA A 26 -1.70 -19.14 -13.37
C ALA A 26 -2.66 -18.22 -14.15
N LEU A 27 -3.75 -18.77 -14.69
CA LEU A 27 -4.70 -18.08 -15.57
C LEU A 27 -6.08 -17.86 -14.93
N THR A 28 -6.30 -18.41 -13.73
CA THR A 28 -7.54 -18.26 -12.96
C THR A 28 -7.34 -17.31 -11.80
N VAL A 29 -8.38 -16.57 -11.40
CA VAL A 29 -8.38 -15.79 -10.15
C VAL A 29 -7.96 -16.74 -9.02
N PRO A 30 -6.85 -16.47 -8.29
CA PRO A 30 -6.33 -17.43 -7.32
C PRO A 30 -7.35 -17.68 -6.21
N ASP A 31 -7.74 -18.94 -6.05
CA ASP A 31 -8.34 -19.40 -4.80
C ASP A 31 -7.23 -19.48 -3.74
N ILE A 32 -7.06 -18.39 -2.99
CA ILE A 32 -6.03 -18.25 -1.96
C ILE A 32 -6.20 -19.21 -0.78
N ASP A 33 -7.33 -19.95 -0.72
CA ASP A 33 -7.57 -20.95 0.32
C ASP A 33 -6.80 -22.26 0.06
N THR A 34 -6.15 -22.41 -1.10
CA THR A 34 -5.28 -23.55 -1.41
C THR A 34 -3.80 -23.15 -1.39
N TYR A 35 -2.91 -24.08 -1.01
CA TYR A 35 -1.46 -23.85 -1.09
C TYR A 35 -0.98 -23.49 -2.51
N ILE A 36 -1.62 -24.06 -3.54
CA ILE A 36 -1.30 -23.76 -4.94
C ILE A 36 -1.70 -22.31 -5.27
N GLY A 37 -2.91 -21.89 -4.88
CA GLY A 37 -3.36 -20.52 -5.07
C GLY A 37 -2.50 -19.51 -4.32
N LEU A 38 -2.13 -19.80 -3.07
CA LEU A 38 -1.19 -19.00 -2.29
C LEU A 38 0.15 -18.81 -3.02
N MET A 39 0.73 -19.89 -3.55
CA MET A 39 2.01 -19.80 -4.29
C MET A 39 1.88 -18.95 -5.56
N HIS A 40 0.80 -19.10 -6.33
CA HIS A 40 0.55 -18.26 -7.49
C HIS A 40 0.35 -16.78 -7.12
N THR A 41 -0.26 -16.49 -5.97
CA THR A 41 -0.32 -15.12 -5.44
C THR A 41 1.08 -14.59 -5.11
N LEU A 42 1.94 -15.39 -4.47
CA LEU A 42 3.32 -14.97 -4.17
C LEU A 42 4.13 -14.70 -5.45
N PHE A 43 3.97 -15.50 -6.50
CA PHE A 43 4.61 -15.26 -7.80
C PHE A 43 4.13 -13.95 -8.43
N ALA A 44 2.83 -13.70 -8.43
CA ALA A 44 2.29 -12.43 -8.93
C ALA A 44 2.81 -11.22 -8.12
N LEU A 45 2.99 -11.38 -6.81
CA LEU A 45 3.59 -10.35 -5.96
C LEU A 45 5.08 -10.10 -6.26
N GLU A 46 5.84 -11.14 -6.59
CA GLU A 46 7.23 -11.02 -7.06
C GLU A 46 7.30 -10.23 -8.39
N ASP A 47 6.43 -10.56 -9.34
CA ASP A 47 6.41 -9.94 -10.67
C ASP A 47 5.91 -8.49 -10.65
N MET A 48 4.83 -8.21 -9.90
CA MET A 48 4.16 -6.91 -9.91
C MET A 48 4.78 -5.89 -8.94
N TYR A 49 5.23 -6.34 -7.77
CA TYR A 49 5.69 -5.46 -6.69
C TYR A 49 7.17 -5.67 -6.32
N GLY A 50 7.88 -6.54 -7.04
CA GLY A 50 9.31 -6.76 -6.83
C GLY A 50 9.65 -7.45 -5.50
N LEU A 51 8.69 -8.17 -4.90
CA LEU A 51 8.98 -9.01 -3.74
C LEU A 51 9.97 -10.12 -4.14
N LYS A 52 10.87 -10.47 -3.23
CA LYS A 52 11.88 -11.52 -3.45
C LYS A 52 11.87 -12.51 -2.32
N ILE A 53 12.13 -13.76 -2.66
CA ILE A 53 12.48 -14.79 -1.69
C ILE A 53 13.95 -14.67 -1.31
N GLY A 54 14.24 -14.81 -0.02
CA GLY A 54 15.59 -14.81 0.52
C GLY A 54 15.69 -15.66 1.78
N GLU A 55 16.89 -15.73 2.33
CA GLU A 55 17.17 -16.47 3.56
C GLU A 55 17.77 -15.52 4.61
N ILE A 56 17.24 -15.58 5.83
CA ILE A 56 17.77 -14.87 7.01
C ILE A 56 17.83 -15.88 8.15
N ASP A 57 19.01 -16.05 8.74
CA ASP A 57 19.23 -16.97 9.88
C ASP A 57 18.74 -18.42 9.64
N GLY A 58 18.79 -18.90 8.39
CA GLY A 58 18.31 -20.24 8.00
C GLY A 58 16.80 -20.34 7.76
N GLU A 59 16.06 -19.23 7.90
CA GLU A 59 14.63 -19.15 7.62
C GLU A 59 14.37 -18.53 6.24
N ILE A 60 13.48 -19.17 5.47
CA ILE A 60 13.00 -18.62 4.20
C ILE A 60 12.08 -17.44 4.49
N CYS A 61 12.39 -16.29 3.92
CA CYS A 61 11.67 -15.04 4.13
C CYS A 61 11.29 -14.37 2.80
N LEU A 62 10.19 -13.63 2.83
CA LEU A 62 9.85 -12.67 1.78
C LEU A 62 10.48 -11.32 2.16
N ARG A 63 11.14 -10.68 1.21
CA ARG A 63 11.80 -9.38 1.41
C ARG A 63 11.56 -8.44 0.23
N LEU A 64 11.63 -7.15 0.51
CA LEU A 64 11.65 -6.13 -0.52
C LEU A 64 13.04 -6.04 -1.14
N ASP A 65 13.11 -5.92 -2.47
CA ASP A 65 14.37 -5.72 -3.17
C ASP A 65 14.76 -4.23 -3.19
N LYS A 66 15.93 -3.91 -2.65
CA LYS A 66 16.50 -2.55 -2.62
C LYS A 66 17.03 -2.10 -3.99
N SER A 67 17.16 -3.02 -4.95
CA SER A 67 17.73 -2.74 -6.28
C SER A 67 16.79 -1.87 -7.14
N ASP A 68 15.47 -1.99 -6.97
CA ASP A 68 14.46 -1.13 -7.58
C ASP A 68 13.95 -0.08 -6.59
N TYR A 69 14.60 1.08 -6.57
CA TYR A 69 14.34 2.15 -5.61
C TYR A 69 12.92 2.75 -5.72
N SER A 70 12.26 2.64 -6.88
CA SER A 70 10.96 3.26 -7.14
C SER A 70 9.82 2.53 -6.45
N THR A 71 9.76 1.21 -6.61
CA THR A 71 8.77 0.33 -5.97
C THR A 71 9.11 0.09 -4.50
N TYR A 72 10.41 0.00 -4.19
CA TYR A 72 10.91 -0.23 -2.83
C TYR A 72 10.44 0.82 -1.84
N THR A 73 10.52 2.12 -2.18
CA THR A 73 10.23 3.20 -1.22
C THR A 73 8.79 3.16 -0.73
N SER A 74 7.82 2.93 -1.63
CA SER A 74 6.41 2.89 -1.25
C SER A 74 6.04 1.64 -0.46
N MET A 75 6.51 0.47 -0.89
CA MET A 75 6.26 -0.78 -0.19
C MET A 75 6.98 -0.85 1.16
N PHE A 76 8.16 -0.23 1.27
CA PHE A 76 8.95 -0.18 2.49
C PHE A 76 8.18 0.48 3.62
N ASP A 77 7.58 1.64 3.38
CA ASP A 77 6.81 2.35 4.40
C ASP A 77 5.57 1.55 4.85
N MET A 78 4.87 0.90 3.91
CA MET A 78 3.72 0.04 4.21
C MET A 78 4.13 -1.19 5.04
N PHE A 79 5.22 -1.85 4.68
CA PHE A 79 5.75 -3.01 5.42
C PHE A 79 6.28 -2.59 6.79
N HIS A 80 6.90 -1.42 6.89
CA HIS A 80 7.39 -0.87 8.15
C HIS A 80 6.23 -0.56 9.10
N ALA A 81 5.14 0.05 8.60
CA ALA A 81 3.94 0.30 9.40
C ALA A 81 3.36 -1.00 9.97
N TRP A 82 3.28 -2.04 9.13
CA TRP A 82 2.82 -3.36 9.57
C TRP A 82 3.76 -4.00 10.59
N GLN A 83 5.08 -3.90 10.37
CA GLN A 83 6.11 -4.39 11.29
C GLN A 83 6.00 -3.72 12.65
N GLU A 84 5.82 -2.39 12.70
CA GLU A 84 5.65 -1.65 13.96
C GLU A 84 4.43 -2.14 14.75
N GLN A 85 3.28 -2.33 14.10
CA GLN A 85 2.08 -2.84 14.77
C GLN A 85 2.26 -4.28 15.27
N ALA A 86 2.92 -5.14 14.48
CA ALA A 86 3.24 -6.50 14.91
C ALA A 86 4.21 -6.50 16.11
N ALA A 87 5.18 -5.59 16.13
CA ALA A 87 6.12 -5.43 17.24
C ALA A 87 5.43 -4.92 18.51
N LYS A 88 4.49 -3.98 18.40
CA LYS A 88 3.67 -3.50 19.52
C LYS A 88 2.82 -4.62 20.12
N LEU A 89 2.19 -5.44 19.27
CA LEU A 89 1.44 -6.61 19.70
C LEU A 89 2.35 -7.61 20.45
N LYS A 90 3.53 -7.90 19.89
CA LYS A 90 4.51 -8.80 20.52
C LYS A 90 5.01 -8.29 21.88
N GLN A 91 5.12 -6.97 22.04
CA GLN A 91 5.51 -6.33 23.30
C GLN A 91 4.37 -6.17 24.30
N GLY A 92 3.12 -6.45 23.90
CA GLY A 92 1.94 -6.27 24.73
C GLY A 92 1.50 -4.81 24.89
N GLU A 93 1.96 -3.91 24.02
CA GLU A 93 1.54 -2.50 24.00
C GLU A 93 0.12 -2.34 23.45
N ILE A 94 -0.31 -3.27 22.59
CA ILE A 94 -1.66 -3.36 22.04
C ILE A 94 -2.19 -4.79 22.19
N THR A 95 -3.50 -4.91 22.28
CA THR A 95 -4.23 -6.16 22.26
C THR A 95 -4.32 -6.75 20.85
N LYS A 96 -4.65 -8.04 20.76
CA LYS A 96 -4.90 -8.70 19.47
C LYS A 96 -6.08 -8.06 18.76
N GLU A 97 -7.10 -7.67 19.51
CA GLU A 97 -8.30 -7.01 18.99
C GLU A 97 -7.96 -5.63 18.39
N GLU A 98 -7.11 -4.84 19.02
CA GLU A 98 -6.63 -3.56 18.48
C GLU A 98 -5.78 -3.75 17.21
N TYR A 99 -4.93 -4.77 17.20
CA TYR A 99 -4.16 -5.15 16.01
C TYR A 99 -5.07 -5.57 14.85
N ASP A 100 -6.08 -6.39 15.12
CA ASP A 100 -7.06 -6.84 14.12
C ASP A 100 -7.90 -5.66 13.60
N GLN A 101 -8.32 -4.76 14.48
CA GLN A 101 -9.00 -3.53 14.09
C GLN A 101 -8.15 -2.64 13.18
N TRP A 102 -6.85 -2.53 13.46
CA TRP A 102 -5.92 -1.81 12.58
C TRP A 102 -5.84 -2.48 11.20
N ARG A 103 -5.71 -3.81 11.14
CA ARG A 103 -5.68 -4.57 9.87
C ARG A 103 -6.96 -4.39 9.05
N TYR A 104 -8.13 -4.41 9.69
CA TYR A 104 -9.42 -4.25 9.00
C TYR A 104 -9.67 -2.84 8.49
N LYS A 105 -9.08 -1.83 9.12
CA LYS A 105 -9.24 -0.41 8.76
C LYS A 105 -8.05 0.15 8.00
N TYR A 106 -7.08 -0.67 7.60
CA TYR A 106 -5.94 -0.21 6.82
C TYR A 106 -6.39 0.34 5.45
N PRO A 107 -5.91 1.52 4.99
CA PRO A 107 -4.87 2.37 5.59
C PRO A 107 -5.40 3.52 6.47
N GLU A 108 -6.69 3.60 6.80
CA GLU A 108 -7.29 4.75 7.51
C GLU A 108 -6.68 5.01 8.89
N LEU A 109 -6.33 3.95 9.62
CA LEU A 109 -5.65 4.01 10.92
C LEU A 109 -4.12 3.94 10.80
N ASP A 110 -3.59 3.90 9.58
CA ASP A 110 -2.16 3.93 9.38
C ASP A 110 -1.62 5.34 9.67
N THR A 111 -0.63 5.41 10.56
CA THR A 111 0.06 6.65 10.90
C THR A 111 1.33 6.85 10.08
N SER A 112 1.68 5.88 9.22
CA SER A 112 2.81 5.99 8.31
C SER A 112 2.58 7.15 7.33
N LYS A 113 3.60 7.97 7.12
CA LYS A 113 3.52 9.28 6.46
C LYS A 113 3.25 9.21 4.94
N HIS A 114 2.99 8.03 4.39
CA HIS A 114 2.82 7.80 2.97
C HIS A 114 1.46 8.31 2.45
N TRP A 115 0.42 8.15 3.26
CA TRP A 115 -0.87 8.79 3.02
C TRP A 115 -0.77 10.19 3.63
N ALA A 116 -0.17 11.12 2.87
CA ALA A 116 0.00 12.50 3.30
C ALA A 116 -1.29 12.97 3.99
N LYS A 117 -1.21 13.22 5.30
CA LYS A 117 -2.29 13.85 6.05
C LYS A 117 -2.66 15.10 5.26
N VAL A 118 -3.81 15.06 4.58
CA VAL A 118 -4.44 16.29 4.10
C VAL A 118 -4.52 17.15 5.36
N PRO A 119 -3.87 18.33 5.38
CA PRO A 119 -3.93 19.19 6.56
C PRO A 119 -5.41 19.40 6.86
N SER A 120 -5.83 19.16 8.12
CA SER A 120 -7.23 19.34 8.49
C SER A 120 -7.71 20.70 8.00
N GLN A 121 -8.95 20.80 7.54
CA GLN A 121 -9.49 22.04 6.95
C GLN A 121 -9.20 23.27 7.85
N ALA A 122 -9.29 23.12 9.17
CA ALA A 122 -8.96 24.16 10.14
C ALA A 122 -7.51 24.69 10.06
N VAL A 123 -6.53 23.82 9.78
CA VAL A 123 -5.12 24.21 9.62
C VAL A 123 -4.89 24.85 8.24
N SER A 124 -5.58 24.34 7.20
CA SER A 124 -5.55 24.95 5.86
C SER A 124 -6.14 26.37 5.87
N ASP A 125 -7.26 26.57 6.57
CA ASP A 125 -7.92 27.86 6.70
C ASP A 125 -7.04 28.86 7.48
N MET A 126 -6.43 28.42 8.58
CA MET A 126 -5.49 29.23 9.37
C MET A 126 -4.28 29.70 8.53
N LEU A 127 -3.68 28.81 7.75
CA LEU A 127 -2.56 29.16 6.87
C LEU A 127 -2.98 30.17 5.79
N MET A 128 -4.19 30.01 5.23
CA MET A 128 -4.71 30.91 4.20
C MET A 128 -4.97 32.31 4.74
N GLU A 129 -5.48 32.42 5.97
CA GLU A 129 -5.64 33.72 6.65
C GLU A 129 -4.30 34.42 6.89
N GLU A 130 -3.27 33.70 7.32
CA GLU A 130 -1.94 34.27 7.54
C GLU A 130 -1.29 34.76 6.24
N PHE A 131 -1.41 34.02 5.14
CA PHE A 131 -0.95 34.48 3.82
C PHE A 131 -1.65 35.77 3.37
N GLN A 132 -2.97 35.88 3.58
CA GLN A 132 -3.71 37.10 3.24
C GLN A 132 -3.29 38.30 4.10
N LYS A 133 -2.93 38.09 5.36
CA LYS A 133 -2.43 39.16 6.24
C LYS A 133 -1.08 39.66 5.75
N ILE A 134 -0.15 38.76 5.46
CA ILE A 134 1.19 39.10 4.94
C ILE A 134 1.07 39.87 3.62
N GLU A 135 0.25 39.39 2.69
CA GLU A 135 0.07 40.04 1.39
C GLU A 135 -0.54 41.46 1.53
N LYS A 136 -1.46 41.65 2.48
CA LYS A 136 -2.03 42.98 2.80
C LYS A 136 -0.98 43.90 3.43
N GLU A 137 -0.09 43.38 4.27
CA GLU A 137 0.99 44.15 4.88
C GLU A 137 2.07 44.56 3.87
N GLU A 138 2.46 43.68 2.95
CA GLU A 138 3.39 43.97 1.86
C GLU A 138 2.83 45.03 0.88
N LYS A 139 1.54 44.94 0.55
CA LYS A 139 0.87 45.95 -0.29
C LYS A 139 0.81 47.31 0.40
N LYS A 140 0.64 47.36 1.73
CA LYS A 140 0.64 48.60 2.52
C LYS A 140 2.04 49.22 2.61
N THR A 141 3.08 48.42 2.86
CA THR A 141 4.47 48.92 2.89
C THR A 141 4.94 49.40 1.52
N SER A 142 4.57 48.70 0.44
CA SER A 142 4.89 49.09 -0.93
C SER A 142 4.21 50.39 -1.37
N LYS A 143 2.96 50.64 -0.95
CA LYS A 143 2.26 51.92 -1.20
C LYS A 143 2.89 53.08 -0.43
N LYS A 144 3.30 52.85 0.82
CA LYS A 144 3.92 53.87 1.69
C LYS A 144 5.32 54.27 1.20
N LYS A 145 6.02 53.37 0.50
CA LYS A 145 7.35 53.63 -0.10
C LYS A 145 7.30 54.38 -1.44
N LYS A 146 6.13 54.41 -2.12
CA LYS A 146 5.91 55.17 -3.37
C LYS A 146 5.38 56.60 -3.15
N GLN A 147 5.00 56.96 -1.93
CA GLN A 147 4.50 58.29 -1.54
C GLN A 147 5.56 59.14 -0.81
N LYS A 148 6.81 58.69 -0.77
CA LYS A 148 7.94 59.36 -0.13
C LYS A 148 9.03 59.56 -1.17
#